data_AF-A0A3E1Y2N9-F1
#
_entry.id   AF-A0A3E1Y2N9-F1
#
_cell.length_a   1.000
_cell.length_b   1.000
_cell.length_c   1.000
_cell.angle_alpha   90.00
_cell.angle_beta   90.00
_cell.angle_gamma   90.00
#
_symmetry.space_group_name_H-M   'P 1'
#
loop_
_entity.id
_entity.type
_entity.pdbx_description
1 polymer ?
#
loop_
_entity_poly.entity_id
_entity_poly.type
_entity_poly.pdbx_seq_one_letter_code
_entity_poly.pdbx_strand_id
1 'polypeptide(L)'
;MDKITGLHHITAISGNAKKNFDFYTRVLGLRFVKKTVNFDDPLTYHFYYGDEKGTPGTILTFFPWEDIMTGRRGTHMVTEIGYAIPEGSIDFWIKRFEKENVLYNKPASKFGEVYLTFLDPDGLKVELTVPEYPDSRVPWVTNEVSEEHATRGFHHVTLTLEDIQPTADILVSVFDYKLVKNHVNRYRFASPAGDTANFIDLVEAKGEARGHVAGGSVHHIAFRMKDDEMQKHYRQLLEDRGLEATPQMDRKYFRSVYFREPGGVLFELATDTPGFTVDEPVNELGTHLMLPAQYEPMRKEIEAKLVKLG
;
A
#
# COMPACT_ATOMS: atom_id res chain seq x y z
N MET A 1 5.83 19.30 17.07
CA MET A 1 5.73 17.84 16.86
C MET A 1 6.31 17.50 15.50
N ASP A 2 6.90 16.31 15.32
CA ASP A 2 7.25 15.81 14.00
C ASP A 2 5.99 15.68 13.11
N LYS A 3 6.17 15.80 11.79
CA LYS A 3 5.06 15.81 10.82
C LYS A 3 5.04 14.54 9.97
N ILE A 4 3.85 14.14 9.51
CA ILE A 4 3.68 12.98 8.62
C ILE A 4 4.47 13.20 7.34
N THR A 5 5.37 12.28 7.01
CA THR A 5 6.22 12.34 5.80
C THR A 5 5.59 11.65 4.60
N GLY A 6 4.63 10.75 4.80
CA GLY A 6 3.95 10.10 3.68
C GLY A 6 3.26 8.80 4.09
N LEU A 7 2.99 7.96 3.09
CA LEU A 7 2.47 6.61 3.25
C LEU A 7 3.53 5.71 3.88
N HIS A 8 3.11 4.85 4.80
CA HIS A 8 3.93 3.81 5.38
C HIS A 8 3.78 2.52 4.58
N HIS A 9 2.56 2.04 4.44
CA HIS A 9 2.24 0.82 3.71
C HIS A 9 0.80 0.88 3.18
N ILE A 10 0.49 -0.01 2.25
CA ILE A 10 -0.88 -0.24 1.75
C ILE A 10 -1.19 -1.72 1.93
N THR A 11 -2.38 -2.04 2.44
CA THR A 11 -2.81 -3.43 2.63
C THR A 11 -3.99 -3.71 1.73
N ALA A 12 -3.88 -4.75 0.91
CA ALA A 12 -4.89 -5.21 -0.02
C ALA A 12 -5.35 -6.64 0.30
N ILE A 13 -6.46 -7.04 -0.31
CA ILE A 13 -6.99 -8.40 -0.25
C ILE A 13 -6.79 -9.01 -1.62
N SER A 14 -6.20 -10.19 -1.66
CA SER A 14 -6.02 -10.98 -2.88
C SER A 14 -6.73 -12.31 -2.76
N GLY A 15 -6.86 -13.01 -3.88
CA GLY A 15 -7.28 -14.40 -3.90
C GLY A 15 -6.10 -15.32 -3.65
N ASN A 16 -5.78 -16.15 -4.66
CA ASN A 16 -4.81 -17.22 -4.53
C ASN A 16 -3.40 -16.73 -4.13
N ALA A 17 -2.87 -17.29 -3.04
CA ALA A 17 -1.60 -16.87 -2.46
C ALA A 17 -0.41 -17.01 -3.42
N LYS A 18 -0.34 -18.11 -4.18
CA LYS A 18 0.77 -18.33 -5.12
C LYS A 18 0.72 -17.37 -6.30
N LYS A 19 -0.47 -17.12 -6.87
CA LYS A 19 -0.63 -16.15 -7.96
C LYS A 19 -0.23 -14.74 -7.52
N ASN A 20 -0.63 -14.33 -6.32
CA ASN A 20 -0.21 -13.06 -5.73
C ASN A 20 1.32 -12.99 -5.58
N PHE A 21 1.92 -14.01 -4.94
CA PHE A 21 3.37 -14.11 -4.77
C PHE A 21 4.14 -14.04 -6.09
N ASP A 22 3.74 -14.85 -7.08
CA ASP A 22 4.38 -14.88 -8.40
C ASP A 22 4.25 -13.52 -9.10
N PHE A 23 3.10 -12.85 -9.01
CA PHE A 23 2.89 -11.56 -9.67
C PHE A 23 3.77 -10.46 -9.07
N TYR A 24 3.72 -10.28 -7.75
CA TYR A 24 4.42 -9.16 -7.11
C TYR A 24 5.94 -9.35 -7.09
N THR A 25 6.44 -10.59 -7.00
CA THR A 25 7.89 -10.86 -7.02
C THR A 25 8.46 -10.98 -8.43
N ARG A 26 7.80 -11.72 -9.33
CA ARG A 26 8.34 -11.99 -10.67
C ARG A 26 7.91 -10.93 -11.66
N VAL A 27 6.62 -10.61 -11.75
CA VAL A 27 6.10 -9.69 -12.78
C VAL A 27 6.44 -8.25 -12.44
N LEU A 28 6.05 -7.77 -11.25
CA LEU A 28 6.32 -6.41 -10.79
C LEU A 28 7.75 -6.23 -10.26
N GLY A 29 8.44 -7.32 -9.90
CA GLY A 29 9.83 -7.26 -9.49
C GLY A 29 10.04 -6.68 -8.09
N LEU A 30 9.05 -6.76 -7.19
CA LEU A 30 9.21 -6.34 -5.79
C LEU A 30 9.93 -7.41 -4.97
N ARG A 31 10.61 -6.98 -3.90
CA ARG A 31 11.17 -7.92 -2.94
C ARG A 31 10.07 -8.47 -2.06
N PHE A 32 10.04 -9.79 -1.85
CA PHE A 32 9.23 -10.38 -0.79
C PHE A 32 9.97 -10.23 0.55
N VAL A 33 9.50 -9.33 1.41
CA VAL A 33 10.23 -8.92 2.62
C VAL A 33 9.72 -9.60 3.88
N LYS A 34 8.49 -10.13 3.87
CA LYS A 34 7.98 -10.93 4.98
C LYS A 34 6.89 -11.89 4.54
N LYS A 35 6.99 -13.12 5.04
CA LYS A 35 5.97 -14.15 5.01
C LYS A 35 5.56 -14.44 6.45
N THR A 36 4.36 -14.01 6.82
CA THR A 36 3.79 -14.24 8.16
C THR A 36 2.31 -14.58 8.02
N VAL A 37 1.58 -14.60 9.13
CA VAL A 37 0.13 -14.79 9.17
C VAL A 37 -0.55 -13.53 9.65
N ASN A 38 -1.83 -13.38 9.31
CA ASN A 38 -2.62 -12.29 9.87
C ASN A 38 -2.68 -12.45 11.40
N PHE A 39 -2.34 -11.38 12.12
CA PHE A 39 -2.27 -11.40 13.59
C PHE A 39 -3.64 -11.63 14.23
N ASP A 40 -4.71 -11.32 13.50
CA ASP A 40 -6.10 -11.47 13.92
C ASP A 40 -6.73 -12.79 13.38
N ASP A 41 -6.11 -13.43 12.37
CA ASP A 41 -6.49 -14.73 11.80
C ASP A 41 -5.25 -15.55 11.39
N PRO A 42 -4.72 -16.43 12.25
CA PRO A 42 -3.44 -17.11 12.02
C PRO A 42 -3.48 -18.17 10.89
N LEU A 43 -4.66 -18.47 10.34
CA LEU A 43 -4.80 -19.42 9.23
C LEU A 43 -4.74 -18.74 7.86
N THR A 44 -4.67 -17.41 7.84
CA THR A 44 -4.50 -16.60 6.65
C THR A 44 -3.07 -16.07 6.59
N TYR A 45 -2.43 -16.16 5.41
CA TYR A 45 -1.14 -15.50 5.19
C TYR A 45 -1.25 -13.97 5.33
N HIS A 46 -0.15 -13.34 5.69
CA HIS A 46 0.05 -11.91 5.51
C HIS A 46 1.39 -11.71 4.80
N PHE A 47 1.29 -11.31 3.53
CA PHE A 47 2.45 -11.10 2.66
C PHE A 47 2.86 -9.65 2.68
N TYR A 48 4.17 -9.41 2.67
CA TYR A 48 4.74 -8.07 2.57
C TYR A 48 5.73 -8.03 1.41
N TYR A 49 5.50 -7.11 0.49
CA TYR A 49 6.38 -6.78 -0.62
C TYR A 49 6.92 -5.36 -0.46
N GLY A 50 8.16 -5.10 -0.90
CA GLY A 50 8.74 -3.76 -0.83
C GLY A 50 10.09 -3.67 -1.52
N ASP A 51 10.91 -2.71 -1.09
CA ASP A 51 12.32 -2.61 -1.47
C ASP A 51 13.21 -3.63 -0.72
N GLU A 52 14.53 -3.46 -0.77
CA GLU A 52 15.50 -4.34 -0.11
C GLU A 52 15.16 -4.61 1.37
N LYS A 53 14.66 -3.63 2.12
CA LYS A 53 14.47 -3.75 3.57
C LYS A 53 13.01 -3.67 3.99
N GLY A 54 12.10 -3.46 3.03
CA GLY A 54 10.71 -3.10 3.29
C GLY A 54 10.63 -1.75 3.97
N THR A 55 11.28 -0.73 3.40
CA THR A 55 11.27 0.63 3.96
C THR A 55 9.86 1.25 3.87
N PRO A 56 9.41 2.00 4.89
CA PRO A 56 8.13 2.71 4.84
C PRO A 56 7.99 3.57 3.57
N GLY A 57 6.83 3.46 2.91
CA GLY A 57 6.56 4.08 1.61
C GLY A 57 6.84 3.18 0.41
N THR A 58 7.32 1.95 0.63
CA THR A 58 7.49 0.93 -0.42
C THR A 58 6.62 -0.31 -0.20
N ILE A 59 6.04 -0.44 1.00
CA ILE A 59 5.47 -1.70 1.50
C ILE A 59 4.04 -1.90 1.00
N LEU A 60 3.84 -2.89 0.15
CA LEU A 60 2.51 -3.39 -0.23
C LEU A 60 2.27 -4.74 0.43
N THR A 61 1.17 -4.86 1.17
CA THR A 61 0.83 -6.08 1.91
C THR A 61 -0.46 -6.69 1.41
N PHE A 62 -0.58 -8.01 1.59
CA PHE A 62 -1.76 -8.76 1.16
C PHE A 62 -2.24 -9.74 2.21
N PHE A 63 -3.57 -9.81 2.34
CA PHE A 63 -4.28 -10.98 2.84
C PHE A 63 -4.76 -11.81 1.65
N PRO A 64 -4.09 -12.92 1.29
CA PRO A 64 -4.57 -13.84 0.28
C PRO A 64 -5.61 -14.78 0.91
N TRP A 65 -6.87 -14.46 0.71
CA TRP A 65 -7.98 -15.30 1.15
C TRP A 65 -8.40 -16.20 -0.01
N GLU A 66 -8.13 -17.50 0.12
CA GLU A 66 -8.60 -18.48 -0.87
C GLU A 66 -10.14 -18.42 -0.98
N ASP A 67 -10.64 -18.53 -2.22
CA ASP A 67 -12.07 -18.46 -2.57
C ASP A 67 -12.80 -17.14 -2.20
N ILE A 68 -12.05 -16.07 -1.89
CA ILE A 68 -12.66 -14.75 -1.65
C ILE A 68 -13.42 -14.26 -2.88
N MET A 69 -14.61 -13.70 -2.65
CA MET A 69 -15.36 -13.05 -3.73
C MET A 69 -14.62 -11.82 -4.26
N THR A 70 -14.76 -11.56 -5.55
CA THR A 70 -14.18 -10.37 -6.18
C THR A 70 -14.81 -9.10 -5.61
N GLY A 71 -13.97 -8.13 -5.28
CA GLY A 71 -14.36 -6.79 -4.89
C GLY A 71 -14.95 -6.00 -6.06
N ARG A 72 -15.45 -4.81 -5.76
CA ARG A 72 -15.96 -3.88 -6.77
C ARG A 72 -15.41 -2.49 -6.49
N ARG A 73 -14.70 -1.92 -7.45
CA ARG A 73 -14.27 -0.51 -7.38
C ARG A 73 -15.49 0.42 -7.36
N GLY A 74 -15.45 1.45 -6.54
CA GLY A 74 -16.53 2.43 -6.39
C GLY A 74 -16.17 3.52 -5.40
N THR A 75 -17.15 4.27 -4.91
CA THR A 75 -16.95 5.28 -3.86
C THR A 75 -16.66 4.66 -2.49
N HIS A 76 -16.10 5.45 -1.57
CA HIS A 76 -15.75 5.06 -0.19
C HIS A 76 -14.62 4.04 -0.07
N MET A 77 -13.68 4.04 -1.01
CA MET A 77 -12.53 3.14 -0.98
C MET A 77 -11.31 3.74 -1.66
N VAL A 78 -10.15 3.15 -1.39
CA VAL A 78 -8.95 3.33 -2.21
C VAL A 78 -9.12 2.52 -3.50
N THR A 79 -8.95 3.17 -4.64
CA THR A 79 -9.23 2.59 -5.96
C THR A 79 -7.98 2.41 -6.82
N GLU A 80 -6.87 3.09 -6.52
CA GLU A 80 -5.65 3.06 -7.32
C GLU A 80 -4.42 3.16 -6.43
N ILE A 81 -3.40 2.35 -6.70
CA ILE A 81 -2.07 2.46 -6.09
C ILE A 81 -1.09 2.90 -7.17
N GLY A 82 -0.36 3.99 -6.96
CA GLY A 82 0.69 4.42 -7.87
C GLY A 82 2.08 4.09 -7.35
N TYR A 83 2.92 3.50 -8.20
CA TYR A 83 4.36 3.34 -7.99
C TYR A 83 5.14 4.35 -8.82
N ALA A 84 6.20 4.90 -8.26
CA ALA A 84 7.16 5.71 -9.01
C ALA A 84 8.08 4.79 -9.84
N ILE A 85 8.29 5.13 -11.10
CA ILE A 85 9.28 4.49 -11.99
C ILE A 85 10.17 5.57 -12.64
N PRO A 86 11.44 5.25 -13.02
CA PRO A 86 12.30 6.19 -13.71
C PRO A 86 11.74 6.64 -15.07
N GLU A 87 12.09 7.85 -15.51
CA GLU A 87 11.82 8.31 -16.87
C GLU A 87 12.38 7.33 -17.91
N GLY A 88 11.68 7.16 -19.04
CA GLY A 88 12.06 6.20 -20.09
C GLY A 88 11.65 4.74 -19.83
N SER A 89 11.02 4.44 -18.69
CA SER A 89 10.66 3.06 -18.33
C SER A 89 9.35 2.54 -18.94
N ILE A 90 8.50 3.40 -19.48
CA ILE A 90 7.16 3.02 -19.95
C ILE A 90 7.19 1.92 -21.01
N ASP A 91 8.08 2.05 -22.02
CA ASP A 91 8.19 1.06 -23.10
C ASP A 91 8.70 -0.30 -22.61
N PHE A 92 9.58 -0.30 -21.60
CA PHE A 92 10.01 -1.53 -20.94
C PHE A 92 8.83 -2.24 -20.27
N TRP A 93 8.03 -1.49 -19.50
CA TRP A 93 6.88 -2.04 -18.78
C TRP A 93 5.78 -2.54 -19.71
N ILE A 94 5.51 -1.84 -20.83
CA ILE A 94 4.57 -2.31 -21.85
C ILE A 94 5.02 -3.67 -22.42
N LYS A 95 6.27 -3.78 -22.89
CA LYS A 95 6.80 -5.04 -23.45
C LYS A 95 6.78 -6.17 -22.41
N ARG A 96 7.09 -5.86 -21.15
CA ARG A 96 7.02 -6.82 -20.05
C ARG A 96 5.59 -7.28 -19.81
N PHE A 97 4.63 -6.37 -19.70
CA PHE A 97 3.22 -6.70 -19.50
C PHE A 97 2.63 -7.51 -20.66
N GLU A 98 3.02 -7.23 -21.90
CA GLU A 98 2.66 -8.06 -23.05
C GLU A 98 3.21 -9.48 -22.94
N LYS A 99 4.51 -9.63 -22.62
CA LYS A 99 5.14 -10.95 -22.41
C LYS A 99 4.47 -11.74 -21.28
N GLU A 100 4.10 -11.05 -20.21
CA GLU A 100 3.50 -11.63 -18.99
C GLU A 100 1.97 -11.74 -19.06
N ASN A 101 1.34 -11.33 -20.16
CA ASN A 101 -0.11 -11.30 -20.36
C ASN A 101 -0.87 -10.50 -19.27
N VAL A 102 -0.29 -9.39 -18.83
CA VAL A 102 -0.91 -8.46 -17.87
C VAL A 102 -1.87 -7.54 -18.61
N LEU A 103 -3.07 -7.32 -18.04
CA LEU A 103 -4.02 -6.35 -18.58
C LEU A 103 -3.56 -4.93 -18.23
N TYR A 104 -3.25 -4.14 -19.25
CA TYR A 104 -2.83 -2.75 -19.10
C TYR A 104 -3.59 -1.81 -20.05
N ASN A 105 -3.67 -0.53 -19.68
CA ASN A 105 -4.23 0.53 -20.52
C ASN A 105 -3.11 1.26 -21.27
N LYS A 106 -3.43 1.95 -22.36
CA LYS A 106 -2.45 2.83 -23.04
C LYS A 106 -1.91 3.87 -22.05
N PRO A 107 -0.63 4.28 -22.19
CA PRO A 107 -0.08 5.38 -21.41
C PRO A 107 -0.96 6.62 -21.48
N ALA A 108 -1.13 7.29 -20.35
CA ALA A 108 -1.91 8.50 -20.21
C ALA A 108 -1.15 9.51 -19.34
N SER A 109 -1.70 10.72 -19.18
CA SER A 109 -1.11 11.74 -18.31
C SER A 109 -2.11 12.33 -17.35
N LYS A 110 -1.66 12.63 -16.13
CA LYS A 110 -2.36 13.45 -15.14
C LYS A 110 -1.35 14.33 -14.43
N PHE A 111 -1.70 15.58 -14.19
CA PHE A 111 -0.83 16.54 -13.49
C PHE A 111 0.56 16.77 -14.13
N GLY A 112 0.70 16.51 -15.43
CA GLY A 112 1.97 16.58 -16.16
C GLY A 112 2.81 15.30 -16.09
N GLU A 113 2.38 14.29 -15.33
CA GLU A 113 3.08 13.02 -15.16
C GLU A 113 2.51 11.97 -16.10
N VAL A 114 3.36 11.20 -16.75
CA VAL A 114 2.96 10.06 -17.57
C VAL A 114 2.78 8.85 -16.67
N TYR A 115 1.71 8.08 -16.88
CA TYR A 115 1.48 6.85 -16.15
C TYR A 115 0.98 5.72 -17.05
N LEU A 116 1.27 4.49 -16.62
CA LEU A 116 0.80 3.23 -17.20
C LEU A 116 -0.05 2.49 -16.18
N THR A 117 -1.35 2.40 -16.43
CA THR A 117 -2.27 1.63 -15.58
C THR A 117 -2.28 0.16 -15.97
N PHE A 118 -2.31 -0.74 -14.99
CA PHE A 118 -2.53 -2.16 -15.17
C PHE A 118 -3.38 -2.75 -14.05
N LEU A 119 -3.85 -3.98 -14.26
CA LEU A 119 -4.55 -4.77 -13.25
C LEU A 119 -3.66 -5.93 -12.78
N ASP A 120 -3.63 -6.17 -11.48
CA ASP A 120 -3.10 -7.41 -10.93
C ASP A 120 -4.02 -8.61 -11.24
N PRO A 121 -3.63 -9.85 -10.90
CA PRO A 121 -4.43 -11.04 -11.19
C PRO A 121 -5.83 -11.06 -10.57
N ASP A 122 -6.06 -10.30 -9.49
CA ASP A 122 -7.33 -10.22 -8.76
C ASP A 122 -8.15 -8.97 -9.15
N GLY A 123 -7.62 -8.10 -10.01
CA GLY A 123 -8.27 -6.89 -10.51
C GLY A 123 -7.94 -5.61 -9.75
N LEU A 124 -6.99 -5.64 -8.81
CA LEU A 124 -6.46 -4.45 -8.14
C LEU A 124 -5.83 -3.53 -9.18
N LYS A 125 -6.24 -2.26 -9.19
CA LYS A 125 -5.75 -1.27 -10.14
C LYS A 125 -4.46 -0.62 -9.63
N VAL A 126 -3.40 -0.76 -10.40
CA VAL A 126 -2.09 -0.21 -10.10
C VAL A 126 -1.63 0.67 -11.25
N GLU A 127 -0.84 1.69 -10.95
CA GLU A 127 -0.24 2.59 -11.92
C GLU A 127 1.26 2.68 -11.73
N LEU A 128 2.00 2.65 -12.84
CA LEU A 128 3.41 3.03 -12.86
C LEU A 128 3.50 4.47 -13.36
N THR A 129 3.91 5.39 -12.50
CA THR A 129 3.97 6.82 -12.76
C THR A 129 5.42 7.24 -12.92
N VAL A 130 5.73 7.97 -14.01
CA VAL A 130 6.97 8.74 -14.14
C VAL A 130 6.74 10.06 -13.41
N PRO A 131 7.33 10.27 -12.22
CA PRO A 131 7.05 11.45 -11.42
C PRO A 131 7.66 12.71 -12.06
N GLU A 132 7.10 13.89 -11.75
CA GLU A 132 7.65 15.18 -12.21
C GLU A 132 9.08 15.40 -11.72
N TYR A 133 9.39 14.94 -10.50
CA TYR A 133 10.72 14.97 -9.91
C TYR A 133 11.25 13.55 -9.73
N PRO A 134 12.46 13.23 -10.22
CA PRO A 134 13.00 11.88 -10.11
C PRO A 134 13.03 11.38 -8.66
N ASP A 135 12.52 10.17 -8.45
CA ASP A 135 12.56 9.48 -7.16
C ASP A 135 13.92 8.80 -6.98
N SER A 136 14.68 9.26 -5.98
CA SER A 136 16.06 8.82 -5.71
C SER A 136 16.15 7.61 -4.79
N ARG A 137 15.01 7.04 -4.35
CA ARG A 137 15.02 5.83 -3.51
C ARG A 137 15.74 4.69 -4.24
N VAL A 138 16.55 3.95 -3.49
CA VAL A 138 17.25 2.78 -4.01
C VAL A 138 16.22 1.70 -4.31
N PRO A 139 16.12 1.19 -5.55
CA PRO A 139 15.12 0.21 -5.89
C PRO A 139 15.59 -1.18 -5.48
N TRP A 140 14.65 -2.12 -5.39
CA TRP A 140 15.00 -3.53 -5.47
C TRP A 140 15.13 -3.92 -6.95
N VAL A 141 16.21 -4.62 -7.28
CA VAL A 141 16.49 -5.07 -8.65
C VAL A 141 16.43 -6.59 -8.72
N THR A 142 16.05 -7.10 -9.89
CA THR A 142 16.06 -8.53 -10.20
C THR A 142 16.84 -8.77 -11.50
N ASN A 143 17.05 -10.04 -11.86
CA ASN A 143 17.66 -10.37 -13.15
C ASN A 143 16.83 -9.91 -14.36
N GLU A 144 15.53 -9.64 -14.18
CA GLU A 144 14.62 -9.24 -15.26
C GLU A 144 14.18 -7.77 -15.19
N VAL A 145 14.31 -7.12 -14.03
CA VAL A 145 13.95 -5.72 -13.81
C VAL A 145 15.17 -5.01 -13.23
N SER A 146 15.90 -4.30 -14.08
CA SER A 146 17.10 -3.55 -13.73
C SER A 146 16.78 -2.25 -12.99
N GLU A 147 17.80 -1.62 -12.43
CA GLU A 147 17.68 -0.32 -11.75
C GLU A 147 17.07 0.77 -12.65
N GLU A 148 17.34 0.73 -13.95
CA GLU A 148 16.82 1.68 -14.94
C GLU A 148 15.28 1.68 -15.04
N HIS A 149 14.63 0.60 -14.59
CA HIS A 149 13.17 0.41 -14.76
C HIS A 149 12.43 0.04 -13.47
N ALA A 150 13.15 -0.42 -12.46
CA ALA A 150 12.57 -0.86 -11.20
C ALA A 150 11.79 0.24 -10.49
N THR A 151 10.70 -0.16 -9.83
CA THR A 151 9.88 0.75 -9.04
C THR A 151 10.68 1.32 -7.86
N ARG A 152 10.44 2.58 -7.54
CA ARG A 152 11.11 3.31 -6.44
C ARG A 152 10.30 3.30 -5.14
N GLY A 153 9.13 2.66 -5.14
CA GLY A 153 8.14 2.69 -4.06
C GLY A 153 6.88 3.45 -4.46
N PHE A 154 5.99 3.73 -3.52
CA PHE A 154 4.74 4.42 -3.82
C PHE A 154 5.02 5.86 -4.28
N HIS A 155 4.30 6.26 -5.32
CA HIS A 155 4.17 7.65 -5.73
C HIS A 155 2.98 8.29 -5.02
N HIS A 156 1.80 7.64 -5.14
CA HIS A 156 0.54 8.15 -4.64
C HIS A 156 -0.44 7.01 -4.35
N VAL A 157 -1.52 7.33 -3.67
CA VAL A 157 -2.72 6.49 -3.62
C VAL A 157 -3.94 7.33 -4.03
N THR A 158 -4.92 6.71 -4.68
CA THR A 158 -6.17 7.40 -5.05
C THR A 158 -7.34 6.85 -4.24
N LEU A 159 -8.09 7.75 -3.61
CA LEU A 159 -9.37 7.49 -2.98
C LEU A 159 -10.48 7.98 -3.90
N THR A 160 -11.48 7.15 -4.15
CA THR A 160 -12.70 7.57 -4.86
C THR A 160 -13.83 7.72 -3.84
N LEU A 161 -14.44 8.89 -3.81
CA LEU A 161 -15.37 9.31 -2.78
C LEU A 161 -16.61 9.94 -3.42
N GLU A 162 -17.75 9.88 -2.74
CA GLU A 162 -18.96 10.56 -3.20
C GLU A 162 -18.87 12.08 -3.00
N ASP A 163 -18.30 12.49 -1.86
CA ASP A 163 -17.93 13.87 -1.49
C ASP A 163 -16.53 13.80 -0.88
N ILE A 164 -15.60 14.62 -1.38
CA ILE A 164 -14.22 14.61 -0.89
C ILE A 164 -14.03 15.44 0.37
N GLN A 165 -14.94 16.38 0.68
CA GLN A 165 -14.72 17.38 1.73
C GLN A 165 -14.40 16.76 3.09
N PRO A 166 -15.15 15.75 3.58
CA PRO A 166 -14.87 15.19 4.90
C PRO A 166 -13.50 14.51 4.99
N THR A 167 -13.04 13.85 3.92
CA THR A 167 -11.70 13.25 3.86
C THR A 167 -10.63 14.32 3.72
N ALA A 168 -10.86 15.35 2.89
CA ALA A 168 -9.95 16.47 2.74
C ALA A 168 -9.74 17.23 4.06
N ASP A 169 -10.80 17.39 4.87
CA ASP A 169 -10.73 18.01 6.19
C ASP A 169 -9.81 17.24 7.14
N ILE A 170 -9.82 15.91 7.12
CA ILE A 170 -8.87 15.08 7.89
C ILE A 170 -7.45 15.30 7.37
N LEU A 171 -7.24 15.19 6.05
CA LEU A 171 -5.92 15.37 5.45
C LEU A 171 -5.32 16.75 5.79
N VAL A 172 -6.11 17.82 5.68
CA VAL A 172 -5.64 19.19 5.90
C VAL A 172 -5.57 19.53 7.37
N SER A 173 -6.64 19.32 8.13
CA SER A 173 -6.76 19.85 9.49
C SER A 173 -6.10 18.96 10.54
N VAL A 174 -6.01 17.65 10.29
CA VAL A 174 -5.35 16.71 11.20
C VAL A 174 -3.92 16.44 10.71
N PHE A 175 -3.75 16.10 9.44
CA PHE A 175 -2.47 15.60 8.91
C PHE A 175 -1.59 16.69 8.27
N ASP A 176 -2.03 17.94 8.23
CA ASP A 176 -1.33 19.08 7.63
C ASP A 176 -1.00 18.90 6.13
N TYR A 177 -1.67 17.99 5.43
CA TYR A 177 -1.52 17.84 3.98
C TYR A 177 -2.02 19.10 3.27
N LYS A 178 -1.44 19.39 2.11
CA LYS A 178 -1.80 20.56 1.31
C LYS A 178 -2.32 20.13 -0.04
N LEU A 179 -3.43 20.72 -0.48
CA LEU A 179 -3.86 20.64 -1.87
C LEU A 179 -2.81 21.34 -2.74
N VAL A 180 -2.14 20.58 -3.63
CA VAL A 180 -1.06 21.09 -4.47
C VAL A 180 -1.43 21.16 -5.95
N LYS A 181 -2.33 20.29 -6.42
CA LYS A 181 -2.82 20.27 -7.81
C LYS A 181 -4.27 19.81 -7.85
N ASN A 182 -5.02 20.26 -8.84
CA ASN A 182 -6.36 19.75 -9.12
C ASN A 182 -6.61 19.70 -10.64
N HIS A 183 -7.40 18.73 -11.09
CA HIS A 183 -7.76 18.58 -12.49
C HIS A 183 -9.10 17.85 -12.59
N VAL A 184 -10.10 18.52 -13.17
CA VAL A 184 -11.50 18.03 -13.26
C VAL A 184 -12.01 17.69 -11.85
N ASN A 185 -12.24 16.41 -11.55
CA ASN A 185 -12.76 15.92 -10.27
C ASN A 185 -11.67 15.27 -9.40
N ARG A 186 -10.40 15.44 -9.75
CA ARG A 186 -9.24 14.89 -9.02
C ARG A 186 -8.46 16.00 -8.31
N TYR A 187 -8.14 15.77 -7.04
CA TYR A 187 -7.49 16.72 -6.15
C TYR A 187 -6.30 16.04 -5.48
N ARG A 188 -5.09 16.55 -5.72
CA ARG A 188 -3.85 15.98 -5.18
C ARG A 188 -3.41 16.72 -3.93
N PHE A 189 -3.30 15.97 -2.84
CA PHE A 189 -2.79 16.44 -1.57
C PHE A 189 -1.37 15.92 -1.35
N ALA A 190 -0.45 16.79 -0.92
CA ALA A 190 0.92 16.44 -0.59
C ALA A 190 1.15 16.48 0.92
N SER A 191 1.90 15.52 1.44
CA SER A 191 2.35 15.50 2.84
C SER A 191 3.11 16.80 3.18
N PRO A 192 3.03 17.24 4.45
CA PRO A 192 3.74 18.45 4.89
C PRO A 192 5.27 18.35 4.94
N ALA A 193 5.85 17.13 4.87
CA ALA A 193 7.25 16.92 5.22
C ALA A 193 7.99 15.81 4.43
N GLY A 194 7.37 15.15 3.45
CA GLY A 194 8.07 14.18 2.60
C GLY A 194 8.05 14.52 1.12
N ASP A 195 9.00 13.93 0.42
CA ASP A 195 9.28 14.08 -1.01
C ASP A 195 8.87 12.85 -1.84
N THR A 196 8.59 11.73 -1.17
CA THR A 196 8.27 10.43 -1.78
C THR A 196 7.13 9.75 -1.03
N ALA A 197 6.36 8.90 -1.72
CA ALA A 197 5.16 8.25 -1.16
C ALA A 197 4.20 9.22 -0.45
N ASN A 198 4.17 10.48 -0.91
CA ASN A 198 3.68 11.63 -0.16
C ASN A 198 2.36 12.18 -0.72
N PHE A 199 1.83 11.61 -1.80
CA PHE A 199 0.61 12.09 -2.43
C PHE A 199 -0.62 11.24 -2.12
N ILE A 200 -1.71 11.92 -1.76
CA ILE A 200 -3.06 11.36 -1.72
C ILE A 200 -3.91 12.08 -2.78
N ASP A 201 -4.37 11.33 -3.78
CA ASP A 201 -5.32 11.84 -4.76
C ASP A 201 -6.74 11.54 -4.27
N LEU A 202 -7.59 12.56 -4.15
CA LEU A 202 -9.02 12.39 -3.94
C LEU A 202 -9.75 12.57 -5.27
N VAL A 203 -10.60 11.62 -5.63
CA VAL A 203 -11.47 11.69 -6.81
C VAL A 203 -12.91 11.76 -6.33
N GLU A 204 -13.60 12.86 -6.69
CA GLU A 204 -15.02 13.03 -6.42
C GLU A 204 -15.85 12.37 -7.52
N ALA A 205 -16.69 11.42 -7.15
CA ALA A 205 -17.50 10.60 -8.05
C ALA A 205 -18.95 10.54 -7.55
N LYS A 206 -19.58 11.71 -7.50
CA LYS A 206 -20.95 11.87 -6.98
C LYS A 206 -21.96 11.02 -7.74
N GLY A 207 -22.77 10.25 -7.01
CA GLY A 207 -23.81 9.39 -7.58
C GLY A 207 -23.31 8.04 -8.10
N GLU A 208 -22.01 7.78 -8.07
CA GLU A 208 -21.46 6.46 -8.41
C GLU A 208 -21.73 5.43 -7.31
N ALA A 209 -21.76 4.15 -7.71
CA ALA A 209 -22.01 3.08 -6.77
C ALA A 209 -20.90 2.94 -5.72
N ARG A 210 -21.29 2.67 -4.48
CA ARG A 210 -20.35 2.34 -3.40
C ARG A 210 -19.50 1.12 -3.75
N GLY A 211 -18.22 1.23 -3.45
CA GLY A 211 -17.26 0.14 -3.58
C GLY A 211 -17.57 -1.04 -2.66
N HIS A 212 -17.06 -2.21 -3.01
CA HIS A 212 -17.12 -3.42 -2.21
C HIS A 212 -15.71 -3.94 -1.97
N VAL A 213 -15.26 -3.83 -0.72
CA VAL A 213 -13.92 -4.26 -0.30
C VAL A 213 -13.91 -5.79 -0.14
N ALA A 214 -13.27 -6.47 -1.10
CA ALA A 214 -13.04 -7.92 -1.11
C ALA A 214 -11.80 -8.23 -2.00
N GLY A 215 -11.69 -9.42 -2.62
CA GLY A 215 -10.53 -9.77 -3.45
C GLY A 215 -10.27 -8.76 -4.57
N GLY A 216 -9.02 -8.33 -4.74
CA GLY A 216 -8.63 -7.31 -5.72
C GLY A 216 -8.90 -5.87 -5.27
N SER A 217 -9.01 -5.62 -3.96
CA SER A 217 -9.24 -4.29 -3.41
C SER A 217 -8.31 -3.93 -2.25
N VAL A 218 -8.12 -2.64 -2.02
CA VAL A 218 -7.37 -2.14 -0.87
C VAL A 218 -8.25 -2.17 0.38
N HIS A 219 -7.74 -2.80 1.44
CA HIS A 219 -8.38 -2.84 2.75
C HIS A 219 -8.12 -1.54 3.53
N HIS A 220 -6.87 -1.07 3.57
CA HIS A 220 -6.50 0.16 4.26
C HIS A 220 -5.19 0.76 3.71
N ILE A 221 -4.95 2.02 4.05
CA ILE A 221 -3.67 2.69 3.84
C ILE A 221 -3.13 3.18 5.19
N ALA A 222 -1.81 3.15 5.34
CA ALA A 222 -1.13 3.58 6.54
C ALA A 222 -0.27 4.82 6.30
N PHE A 223 -0.24 5.71 7.29
CA PHE A 223 0.56 6.93 7.31
C PHE A 223 1.72 6.77 8.30
N ARG A 224 2.88 7.30 7.92
CA ARG A 224 4.11 7.19 8.72
C ARG A 224 4.05 8.02 9.98
N MET A 225 4.27 7.35 11.10
CA MET A 225 4.58 7.94 12.39
C MET A 225 6.04 7.64 12.70
N LYS A 226 6.83 8.65 13.05
CA LYS A 226 8.24 8.46 13.40
C LYS A 226 8.40 7.52 14.61
N ASP A 227 7.54 7.69 15.61
CA ASP A 227 7.59 6.99 16.88
C ASP A 227 6.20 6.95 17.56
N ASP A 228 6.15 6.35 18.75
CA ASP A 228 4.93 6.22 19.56
C ASP A 228 4.38 7.57 20.02
N GLU A 229 5.24 8.53 20.32
CA GLU A 229 4.80 9.85 20.78
C GLU A 229 4.07 10.59 19.66
N MET A 230 4.60 10.51 18.43
CA MET A 230 3.92 11.02 17.24
C MET A 230 2.60 10.30 17.00
N GLN A 231 2.57 8.97 17.04
CA GLN A 231 1.33 8.21 16.84
C GLN A 231 0.27 8.55 17.89
N LYS A 232 0.66 8.65 19.17
CA LYS A 232 -0.20 9.04 20.28
C LYS A 232 -0.76 10.45 20.11
N HIS A 233 0.07 11.39 19.66
CA HIS A 233 -0.37 12.76 19.38
C HIS A 233 -1.43 12.81 18.28
N TYR A 234 -1.18 12.18 17.12
CA TYR A 234 -2.16 12.15 16.03
C TYR A 234 -3.43 11.38 16.39
N ARG A 235 -3.32 10.30 17.17
CA ARG A 235 -4.48 9.60 17.73
C ARG A 235 -5.35 10.54 18.58
N GLN A 236 -4.75 11.33 19.46
CA GLN A 236 -5.48 12.31 20.28
C GLN A 236 -6.18 13.37 19.41
N LEU A 237 -5.50 13.90 18.37
CA LEU A 237 -6.10 14.87 17.44
C LEU A 237 -7.31 14.33 16.67
N LEU A 238 -7.39 13.02 16.46
CA LEU A 238 -8.54 12.33 15.85
C LEU A 238 -9.66 12.18 16.88
N GLU A 239 -9.35 11.75 18.11
CA GLU A 239 -10.32 11.62 19.20
C GLU A 239 -10.95 12.96 19.60
N ASP A 240 -10.17 14.04 19.63
CA ASP A 240 -10.65 15.40 19.91
C ASP A 240 -11.66 15.89 18.85
N ARG A 241 -11.68 15.27 17.68
CA ARG A 241 -12.64 15.51 16.59
C ARG A 241 -13.79 14.50 16.56
N GLY A 242 -13.89 13.64 17.57
CA GLY A 242 -14.96 12.65 17.70
C GLY A 242 -14.80 11.42 16.81
N LEU A 243 -13.60 11.19 16.25
CA LEU A 243 -13.31 9.94 15.53
C LEU A 243 -12.91 8.84 16.50
N GLU A 244 -13.38 7.62 16.23
CA GLU A 244 -13.05 6.44 17.02
C GLU A 244 -11.75 5.80 16.50
N ALA A 245 -10.63 6.12 17.14
CA ALA A 245 -9.34 5.50 16.88
C ALA A 245 -9.10 4.33 17.84
N THR A 246 -8.65 3.18 17.30
CA THR A 246 -8.34 2.00 18.12
C THR A 246 -7.26 2.29 19.17
N PRO A 247 -7.14 1.47 20.22
CA PRO A 247 -5.89 1.40 20.99
C PRO A 247 -4.70 1.11 20.06
N GLN A 248 -3.49 1.43 20.54
CA GLN A 248 -2.27 1.03 19.85
C GLN A 248 -2.14 -0.50 19.89
N MET A 249 -1.85 -1.09 18.73
CA MET A 249 -1.67 -2.52 18.55
C MET A 249 -0.23 -2.82 18.15
N ASP A 250 0.39 -3.82 18.78
CA ASP A 250 1.72 -4.30 18.39
C ASP A 250 1.58 -5.30 17.23
N ARG A 251 2.10 -4.93 16.05
CA ARG A 251 2.14 -5.78 14.86
C ARG A 251 3.56 -6.33 14.62
N LYS A 252 4.42 -6.34 15.65
CA LYS A 252 5.83 -6.79 15.68
C LYS A 252 6.79 -5.93 14.85
N TYR A 253 6.46 -5.66 13.60
CA TYR A 253 7.28 -4.87 12.67
C TYR A 253 7.04 -3.37 12.80
N PHE A 254 5.88 -3.00 13.33
CA PHE A 254 5.44 -1.65 13.62
C PHE A 254 4.30 -1.70 14.63
N ARG A 255 3.94 -0.56 15.22
CA ARG A 255 2.73 -0.40 16.02
C ARG A 255 1.69 0.35 15.22
N SER A 256 0.43 -0.01 15.38
CA SER A 256 -0.67 0.45 14.55
C SER A 256 -1.80 1.06 15.37
N VAL A 257 -2.40 2.13 14.85
CA VAL A 257 -3.67 2.70 15.31
C VAL A 257 -4.57 2.85 14.08
N TYR A 258 -5.75 2.26 14.10
CA TYR A 258 -6.69 2.30 13.00
C TYR A 258 -7.85 3.25 13.29
N PHE A 259 -8.37 3.91 12.26
CA PHE A 259 -9.63 4.66 12.34
C PHE A 259 -10.27 4.72 10.95
N ARG A 260 -11.60 4.71 10.90
CA ARG A 260 -12.32 4.94 9.65
C ARG A 260 -12.51 6.43 9.46
N GLU A 261 -11.97 6.98 8.38
CA GLU A 261 -12.16 8.40 8.07
C GLU A 261 -13.60 8.66 7.55
N PRO A 262 -14.11 9.90 7.62
CA PRO A 262 -15.52 10.19 7.32
C PRO A 262 -16.00 9.81 5.91
N GLY A 263 -15.10 9.77 4.93
CA GLY A 263 -15.34 9.25 3.57
C GLY A 263 -15.46 7.73 3.48
N GLY A 264 -15.28 7.00 4.58
CA GLY A 264 -15.50 5.56 4.71
C GLY A 264 -14.24 4.69 4.55
N VAL A 265 -13.11 5.26 4.16
CA VAL A 265 -11.84 4.54 3.99
C VAL A 265 -11.23 4.21 5.35
N LEU A 266 -10.60 3.04 5.48
CA LEU A 266 -9.86 2.69 6.70
C LEU A 266 -8.43 3.25 6.61
N PHE A 267 -8.09 4.14 7.53
CA PHE A 267 -6.75 4.70 7.69
C PHE A 267 -6.04 4.05 8.88
N GLU A 268 -4.73 4.01 8.79
CA GLU A 268 -3.83 3.55 9.84
C GLU A 268 -2.74 4.60 10.10
N LEU A 269 -2.39 4.79 11.36
CA LEU A 269 -1.16 5.46 11.78
C LEU A 269 -0.17 4.35 12.14
N ALA A 270 0.96 4.23 11.44
CA ALA A 270 1.93 3.15 11.63
C ALA A 270 3.32 3.69 11.96
N THR A 271 3.95 3.16 13.02
CA THR A 271 5.30 3.59 13.41
C THR A 271 6.37 3.03 12.47
N ASP A 272 7.35 3.84 12.06
CA ASP A 272 8.44 3.41 11.16
C ASP A 272 9.34 2.29 11.75
N THR A 273 9.34 2.13 13.07
CA THR A 273 10.17 1.16 13.80
C THR A 273 9.33 0.08 14.48
N PRO A 274 9.87 -1.14 14.69
CA PRO A 274 11.27 -1.56 14.48
C PRO A 274 11.65 -1.99 13.05
N GLY A 275 10.69 -2.24 12.16
CA GLY A 275 10.91 -2.73 10.79
C GLY A 275 11.08 -4.25 10.70
N PHE A 276 11.24 -4.76 9.47
CA PHE A 276 11.23 -6.20 9.20
C PHE A 276 12.50 -6.96 9.61
N THR A 277 13.58 -6.23 9.92
CA THR A 277 14.85 -6.83 10.36
C THR A 277 14.90 -7.16 11.84
N VAL A 278 13.80 -6.94 12.57
CA VAL A 278 13.69 -7.25 14.00
C VAL A 278 13.77 -8.75 14.27
N ASP A 279 13.36 -9.60 13.31
CA ASP A 279 13.28 -11.05 13.47
C ASP A 279 13.88 -11.87 12.31
N GLU A 280 14.36 -11.23 11.24
CA GLU A 280 15.09 -11.87 10.14
C GLU A 280 16.22 -10.95 9.65
N PRO A 281 17.44 -11.45 9.33
CA PRO A 281 18.48 -10.61 8.73
C PRO A 281 18.12 -10.21 7.29
N VAL A 282 18.69 -9.10 6.80
CA VAL A 282 18.34 -8.52 5.48
C VAL A 282 18.48 -9.53 4.34
N ASN A 283 19.43 -10.46 4.36
CA ASN A 283 19.62 -11.46 3.31
C ASN A 283 18.60 -12.62 3.34
N GLU A 284 17.82 -12.75 4.42
CA GLU A 284 16.84 -13.85 4.60
C GLU A 284 15.38 -13.37 4.66
N LEU A 285 15.14 -12.06 4.63
CA LEU A 285 13.79 -11.49 4.62
C LEU A 285 12.87 -12.20 3.62
N GLY A 286 11.72 -12.66 4.11
CA GLY A 286 10.66 -13.30 3.31
C GLY A 286 10.88 -14.79 3.01
N THR A 287 12.02 -15.37 3.44
CA THR A 287 12.32 -16.78 3.15
C THR A 287 11.63 -17.73 4.14
N HIS A 288 11.56 -17.36 5.42
CA HIS A 288 10.95 -18.18 6.48
C HIS A 288 9.51 -17.78 6.76
N LEU A 289 8.70 -18.70 7.30
CA LEU A 289 7.41 -18.33 7.88
C LEU A 289 7.64 -17.80 9.29
N MET A 290 7.56 -16.48 9.44
CA MET A 290 7.64 -15.84 10.75
C MET A 290 6.27 -15.85 11.40
N LEU A 291 6.19 -16.20 12.70
CA LEU A 291 4.94 -16.14 13.43
C LEU A 291 5.03 -15.11 14.58
N PRO A 292 3.91 -14.49 14.94
CA PRO A 292 3.76 -13.84 16.24
C PRO A 292 4.02 -14.82 17.38
N ALA A 293 4.61 -14.37 18.48
CA ALA A 293 5.01 -15.24 19.59
C ALA A 293 3.85 -16.07 20.15
N GLN A 294 2.62 -15.52 20.16
CA GLN A 294 1.41 -16.21 20.59
C GLN A 294 1.01 -17.40 19.70
N TYR A 295 1.49 -17.45 18.44
CA TYR A 295 1.14 -18.49 17.47
C TYR A 295 2.28 -19.51 17.23
N GLU A 296 3.49 -19.23 17.72
CA GLU A 296 4.61 -20.18 17.63
C GLU A 296 4.28 -21.58 18.19
N PRO A 297 3.56 -21.74 19.32
CA PRO A 297 3.16 -23.07 19.81
C PRO A 297 2.29 -23.86 18.81
N MET A 298 1.61 -23.18 17.88
CA MET A 298 0.70 -23.77 16.88
C MET A 298 1.33 -23.86 15.48
N ARG A 299 2.64 -23.60 15.33
CA ARG A 299 3.33 -23.53 14.03
C ARG A 299 3.02 -24.69 13.09
N LYS A 300 3.10 -25.93 13.57
CA LYS A 300 2.84 -27.12 12.74
C LYS A 300 1.42 -27.17 12.19
N GLU A 301 0.44 -26.73 12.97
CA GLU A 301 -0.97 -26.71 12.57
C GLU A 301 -1.21 -25.61 11.53
N ILE A 302 -0.63 -24.44 11.75
CA ILE A 302 -0.68 -23.30 10.82
C ILE A 302 -0.02 -23.67 9.48
N GLU A 303 1.22 -24.16 9.51
CA GLU A 303 1.96 -24.56 8.30
C GLU A 303 1.22 -25.63 7.48
N ALA A 304 0.48 -26.53 8.13
CA ALA A 304 -0.30 -27.57 7.46
C ALA A 304 -1.55 -27.02 6.73
N LYS A 305 -2.03 -25.83 7.10
CA LYS A 305 -3.22 -25.19 6.50
C LYS A 305 -2.87 -24.20 5.40
N LEU A 306 -1.65 -23.68 5.41
CA LEU A 306 -1.20 -22.66 4.47
C LEU A 306 -0.81 -23.27 3.11
N VAL A 307 -1.15 -22.55 2.04
CA VAL A 307 -0.82 -22.95 0.66
C VAL A 307 0.70 -22.87 0.44
N LYS A 308 1.30 -23.93 -0.10
CA LYS A 308 2.74 -23.90 -0.46
C LYS A 308 2.99 -22.98 -1.66
N LEU A 309 3.97 -22.09 -1.54
CA LEU A 309 4.32 -21.12 -2.59
C LEU A 309 5.30 -21.66 -3.64
N GLY A 310 6.12 -22.65 -3.25
CA GLY A 310 7.18 -23.26 -4.06
C GLY A 310 8.18 -23.98 -3.20
#